data_AF-A0A257M2G4-F1
#
_entry.id   AF-A0A257M2G4-F1
#
_cell.length_a   1.000
_cell.length_b   1.000
_cell.length_c   1.000
_cell.angle_alpha   90.00
_cell.angle_beta   90.00
_cell.angle_gamma   90.00
#
_symmetry.space_group_name_H-M   'P 1'
#
loop_
_entity.id
_entity.type
_entity.pdbx_description
1 polymer ?
#
loop_
_entity_poly.entity_id
_entity_poly.type
_entity_poly.pdbx_seq_one_letter_code
_entity_poly.pdbx_strand_id
1 'polypeptide(L)'
;MKRSVVIVFVICFVAALLGWRESQQLSMNREANALLVKEAATLTVGDARMPRSASNRSEQRNEDLAMKKRVKALASDYFALLRNEGGASAEELASLRENIKSRLEELDPSAIREFMGEFNSIPDVDSGMKSDVNEYVMNVFIKKYPVEMAGMMSKTPELFSIRNQPMPERVIYDPFKFLMYYCCQQKDLPLAFQCLAEASSEFQSKYIGETLQYYGDTPLGRAELFEEMRAFASTPEQLELVQGKISDLLFDRPDAKVTFIEVSDLLQSANLSSEELVAATKDMHQKVRVGETGQWLDWLAKTGIPDEVSKQRAFDLATRWTEKDYLAVGQWLKSSPDSPEKAAVASAYAAKVHPCDPEGAMKWIQTLPQGPDRNKALEAIYQGIRKDGNYDREAVEAFAREHGLEK
;
A
#
# COMPACT_ATOMS: atom_id res chain seq x y z
N MET A 1 1.55 -34.76 -31.85
CA MET A 1 0.86 -33.44 -31.89
C MET A 1 -0.57 -33.47 -31.36
N LYS A 2 -1.47 -34.38 -31.80
CA LYS A 2 -2.90 -34.33 -31.40
C LYS A 2 -3.18 -34.54 -29.90
N ARG A 3 -2.38 -35.33 -29.18
CA ARG A 3 -2.59 -35.59 -27.73
C ARG A 3 -2.21 -34.42 -26.81
N SER A 4 -1.18 -33.64 -27.15
CA SER A 4 -0.77 -32.46 -26.35
C SER A 4 -1.77 -31.31 -26.45
N VAL A 5 -2.38 -31.11 -27.62
CA VAL A 5 -3.41 -30.06 -27.81
C VAL A 5 -4.65 -30.37 -26.98
N VAL A 6 -5.06 -31.64 -26.91
CA VAL A 6 -6.22 -32.07 -26.10
C VAL A 6 -5.96 -31.85 -24.60
N ILE A 7 -4.74 -32.12 -24.11
CA ILE A 7 -4.40 -31.92 -22.70
C ILE A 7 -4.43 -30.43 -22.31
N VAL A 8 -3.89 -29.55 -23.17
CA VAL A 8 -3.93 -28.09 -22.93
C VAL A 8 -5.37 -27.57 -22.91
N PHE A 9 -6.22 -28.04 -23.83
CA PHE A 9 -7.63 -27.67 -23.85
C PHE A 9 -8.38 -28.12 -22.58
N VAL A 10 -8.09 -29.32 -22.07
CA VAL A 10 -8.69 -29.82 -20.83
C VAL A 10 -8.25 -28.99 -19.62
N ILE A 11 -6.97 -28.61 -19.54
CA ILE A 11 -6.45 -27.77 -18.45
C ILE A 11 -7.09 -26.38 -18.48
N CYS A 12 -7.15 -25.74 -19.66
CA CYS A 12 -7.80 -24.42 -19.81
C CYS A 12 -9.31 -24.49 -19.50
N PHE A 13 -9.98 -25.58 -19.88
CA PHE A 13 -11.41 -25.76 -19.61
C PHE A 13 -11.68 -25.99 -18.11
N VAL A 14 -10.83 -26.75 -17.42
CA VAL A 14 -10.94 -26.95 -15.97
C VAL A 14 -10.63 -25.65 -15.21
N ALA A 15 -9.62 -24.89 -15.63
CA ALA A 15 -9.31 -23.58 -15.04
C ALA A 15 -10.45 -22.57 -15.25
N ALA A 16 -11.05 -22.53 -16.44
CA ALA A 16 -12.21 -21.69 -16.72
C ALA A 16 -13.45 -22.09 -15.90
N LEU A 17 -13.68 -23.40 -15.69
CA LEU A 17 -14.77 -23.88 -14.84
C LEU A 17 -14.56 -23.57 -13.36
N LEU A 18 -13.32 -23.68 -12.87
CA LEU A 18 -12.98 -23.32 -11.49
C LEU A 18 -13.10 -21.80 -11.26
N GLY A 19 -12.54 -20.99 -12.16
CA GLY A 19 -12.66 -19.53 -12.09
C GLY A 19 -14.11 -19.05 -12.23
N TRP A 20 -14.93 -19.69 -13.06
CA TRP A 20 -16.36 -19.40 -13.16
C TRP A 20 -17.09 -19.74 -11.85
N ARG A 21 -16.77 -20.88 -11.24
CA ARG A 21 -17.41 -21.32 -9.99
C ARG A 21 -17.04 -20.43 -8.81
N GLU A 22 -15.79 -20.01 -8.70
CA GLU A 22 -15.32 -19.07 -7.68
C GLU A 22 -15.93 -17.68 -7.89
N SER A 23 -15.99 -17.20 -9.14
CA SER A 23 -16.64 -15.93 -9.50
C SER A 23 -18.13 -15.93 -9.13
N GLN A 24 -18.85 -17.03 -9.36
CA GLN A 24 -20.25 -17.20 -8.97
C GLN A 24 -20.43 -17.23 -7.44
N GLN A 25 -19.54 -17.88 -6.70
CA GLN A 25 -19.59 -17.88 -5.23
C GLN A 25 -19.29 -16.49 -4.67
N LEU A 26 -18.35 -15.75 -5.26
CA LEU A 26 -18.06 -14.36 -4.93
C LEU A 26 -19.24 -13.44 -5.23
N SER A 27 -19.90 -13.59 -6.38
CA SER A 27 -21.09 -12.78 -6.72
C SER A 27 -22.26 -13.07 -5.78
N MET A 28 -22.49 -14.34 -5.44
CA MET A 28 -23.52 -14.73 -4.47
C MET A 28 -23.22 -14.20 -3.07
N ASN A 29 -21.97 -14.27 -2.61
CA ASN A 29 -21.58 -13.72 -1.31
C ASN A 29 -21.66 -12.19 -1.30
N ARG A 30 -21.38 -11.52 -2.43
CA ARG A 30 -21.55 -10.06 -2.59
C ARG A 30 -23.02 -9.66 -2.57
N GLU A 31 -23.90 -10.41 -3.22
CA GLU A 31 -25.35 -10.17 -3.14
C GLU A 31 -25.89 -10.42 -1.73
N ALA A 32 -25.46 -11.50 -1.07
CA ALA A 32 -25.83 -11.78 0.31
C ALA A 32 -25.35 -10.68 1.27
N ASN A 33 -24.12 -10.19 1.12
CA ASN A 33 -23.62 -9.06 1.92
C ASN A 33 -24.33 -7.74 1.57
N ALA A 34 -24.62 -7.47 0.30
CA ALA A 34 -25.38 -6.27 -0.09
C ALA A 34 -26.81 -6.29 0.46
N LEU A 35 -27.43 -7.47 0.56
CA LEU A 35 -28.73 -7.67 1.21
C LEU A 35 -28.64 -7.47 2.72
N LEU A 36 -27.63 -8.02 3.39
CA LEU A 36 -27.41 -7.83 4.83
C LEU A 36 -27.10 -6.37 5.18
N VAL A 37 -26.34 -5.66 4.34
CA VAL A 37 -26.06 -4.23 4.50
C VAL A 37 -27.32 -3.39 4.26
N LYS A 38 -28.16 -3.76 3.29
CA LYS A 38 -29.49 -3.13 3.10
C LYS A 38 -30.42 -3.40 4.29
N GLU A 39 -30.41 -4.61 4.84
CA GLU A 39 -31.21 -4.99 6.00
C GLU A 39 -30.72 -4.28 7.27
N ALA A 40 -29.41 -4.10 7.45
CA ALA A 40 -28.82 -3.28 8.50
C ALA A 40 -29.16 -1.79 8.33
N ALA A 41 -29.23 -1.29 7.10
CA ALA A 41 -29.62 0.08 6.79
C ALA A 41 -31.13 0.34 7.02
N THR A 42 -32.00 -0.66 6.83
CA THR A 42 -33.43 -0.54 7.17
C THR A 42 -33.67 -0.67 8.68
N LEU A 43 -32.87 -1.45 9.39
CA LEU A 43 -32.89 -1.57 10.85
C LEU A 43 -32.38 -0.32 11.59
N THR A 44 -31.58 0.53 10.93
CA THR A 44 -31.10 1.80 11.51
C THR A 44 -32.08 2.97 11.33
N VAL A 45 -33.09 2.84 10.46
CA VAL A 45 -34.10 3.88 10.19
C VAL A 45 -35.50 3.48 10.68
N GLY A 46 -35.75 2.21 10.99
CA GLY A 46 -37.00 1.73 11.58
C GLY A 46 -36.86 1.41 13.07
N ASP A 47 -37.69 2.04 13.89
CA ASP A 47 -37.87 1.87 15.34
C ASP A 47 -37.92 0.38 15.78
N ALA A 48 -36.76 -0.25 16.00
CA ALA A 48 -36.65 -1.63 16.47
C ALA A 48 -36.67 -1.69 18.00
N ARG A 49 -37.75 -1.19 18.63
CA ARG A 49 -38.16 -1.65 19.97
C ARG A 49 -38.93 -2.97 19.85
N MET A 50 -38.23 -4.04 19.51
CA MET A 50 -38.63 -5.37 19.97
C MET A 50 -37.94 -5.60 21.33
N PRO A 51 -38.68 -5.72 22.44
CA PRO A 51 -38.06 -5.96 23.74
C PRO A 51 -37.44 -7.36 23.72
N ARG A 52 -36.10 -7.44 23.57
CA ARG A 52 -35.35 -8.66 23.94
C ARG A 52 -35.74 -9.02 25.37
N SER A 53 -36.32 -10.21 25.55
CA SER A 53 -36.86 -10.68 26.83
C SER A 53 -35.79 -10.60 27.93
N ALA A 54 -36.21 -10.35 29.17
CA ALA A 54 -35.29 -10.28 30.31
C ALA A 54 -34.50 -11.58 30.54
N SER A 55 -35.05 -12.74 30.11
CA SER A 55 -34.40 -14.05 30.17
C SER A 55 -33.12 -14.08 29.34
N ASN A 56 -33.19 -13.68 28.06
CA ASN A 56 -32.03 -13.71 27.15
C ASN A 56 -30.90 -12.78 27.63
N ARG A 57 -31.24 -11.65 28.26
CA ARG A 57 -30.24 -10.74 28.84
C ARG A 57 -29.57 -11.32 30.09
N SER A 58 -30.30 -12.05 30.91
CA SER A 58 -29.76 -12.72 32.11
C SER A 58 -28.85 -13.89 31.72
N GLU A 59 -29.27 -14.70 30.74
CA GLU A 59 -28.48 -15.84 30.24
C GLU A 59 -27.17 -15.36 29.61
N GLN A 60 -27.22 -14.36 28.72
CA GLN A 60 -26.02 -13.83 28.08
C GLN A 60 -25.04 -13.19 29.07
N ARG A 61 -25.56 -12.55 30.13
CA ARG A 61 -24.73 -12.02 31.23
C ARG A 61 -24.05 -13.14 32.03
N ASN A 62 -24.75 -14.24 32.27
CA ASN A 62 -24.19 -15.40 32.97
C ASN A 62 -23.10 -16.09 32.14
N GLU A 63 -23.31 -16.21 30.83
CA GLU A 63 -22.33 -16.74 29.88
C GLU A 63 -21.08 -15.86 29.79
N ASP A 64 -21.24 -14.53 29.70
CA ASP A 64 -20.12 -13.58 29.72
C ASP A 64 -19.30 -13.69 31.01
N LEU A 65 -19.97 -13.75 32.17
CA LEU A 65 -19.29 -13.92 33.45
C LEU A 65 -18.54 -15.26 33.55
N ALA A 66 -19.14 -16.33 33.02
CA ALA A 66 -18.51 -17.65 32.97
C ALA A 66 -17.31 -17.68 32.02
N MET A 67 -17.38 -16.98 30.88
CA MET A 67 -16.26 -16.80 29.96
C MET A 67 -15.11 -16.06 30.66
N LYS A 68 -15.39 -14.89 31.24
CA LYS A 68 -14.38 -14.10 31.97
C LYS A 68 -13.68 -14.89 33.06
N LYS A 69 -14.44 -15.68 33.84
CA LYS A 69 -13.85 -16.55 34.87
C LYS A 69 -12.91 -17.62 34.28
N ARG A 70 -13.30 -18.27 33.18
CA ARG A 70 -12.47 -19.28 32.50
C ARG A 70 -11.20 -18.66 31.91
N VAL A 71 -11.35 -17.51 31.26
CA VAL A 71 -10.26 -16.75 30.64
C VAL A 71 -9.26 -16.25 31.68
N LYS A 72 -9.75 -15.72 32.81
CA LYS A 72 -8.89 -15.28 33.92
C LYS A 72 -8.06 -16.43 34.51
N ALA A 73 -8.68 -17.60 34.68
CA ALA A 73 -7.93 -18.80 35.10
C ALA A 73 -6.86 -19.18 34.06
N LEU A 74 -7.19 -19.14 32.77
CA LEU A 74 -6.25 -19.42 31.69
C LEU A 74 -5.07 -18.45 31.65
N ALA A 75 -5.32 -17.15 31.82
CA ALA A 75 -4.27 -16.14 31.90
C ALA A 75 -3.33 -16.38 33.08
N SER A 76 -3.87 -16.73 34.25
CA SER A 76 -3.09 -17.08 35.43
C SER A 76 -2.26 -18.35 35.23
N ASP A 77 -2.84 -19.40 34.64
CA ASP A 77 -2.13 -20.67 34.37
C ASP A 77 -1.00 -20.46 33.36
N TYR A 78 -1.24 -19.69 32.30
CA TYR A 78 -0.23 -19.35 31.30
C TYR A 78 0.90 -18.49 31.89
N PHE A 79 0.57 -17.51 32.74
CA PHE A 79 1.57 -16.73 33.48
C PHE A 79 2.43 -17.63 34.39
N ALA A 80 1.82 -18.56 35.13
CA ALA A 80 2.54 -19.50 35.97
C ALA A 80 3.49 -20.40 35.16
N LEU A 81 3.05 -20.86 33.98
CA LEU A 81 3.88 -21.63 33.03
C LEU A 81 5.12 -20.83 32.59
N LEU A 82 4.95 -19.55 32.21
CA LEU A 82 6.05 -18.71 31.74
C LEU A 82 7.07 -18.37 32.82
N ARG A 83 6.60 -18.14 34.06
CA ARG A 83 7.46 -17.84 35.20
C ARG A 83 8.25 -19.07 35.69
N ASN A 84 7.89 -20.27 35.23
CA ASN A 84 8.37 -21.55 35.74
C ASN A 84 8.30 -21.62 37.27
N GLU A 85 7.25 -21.03 37.83
CA GLU A 85 7.17 -20.88 39.28
C GLU A 85 6.58 -22.15 39.89
N GLY A 86 7.45 -23.07 40.31
CA GLY A 86 6.99 -24.25 41.04
C GLY A 86 7.98 -25.39 41.24
N GLY A 87 9.20 -25.37 40.66
CA GLY A 87 10.10 -26.53 40.75
C GLY A 87 9.47 -27.82 40.22
N ALA A 88 8.46 -27.68 39.34
CA ALA A 88 7.70 -28.77 38.76
C ALA A 88 8.60 -29.66 37.89
N SER A 89 8.29 -30.95 37.86
CA SER A 89 8.98 -31.90 37.00
C SER A 89 8.72 -31.59 35.52
N ALA A 90 9.60 -32.07 34.64
CA ALA A 90 9.44 -31.90 33.20
C ALA A 90 8.11 -32.47 32.67
N GLU A 91 7.60 -33.54 33.29
CA GLU A 91 6.32 -34.17 32.93
C GLU A 91 5.12 -33.29 33.32
N GLU A 92 5.16 -32.68 34.51
CA GLU A 92 4.10 -31.75 34.96
C GLU A 92 4.05 -30.51 34.09
N LEU A 93 5.20 -29.94 33.71
CA LEU A 93 5.28 -28.81 32.79
C LEU A 93 4.78 -29.16 31.39
N ALA A 94 5.06 -30.37 30.90
CA ALA A 94 4.55 -30.85 29.61
C ALA A 94 3.01 -30.99 29.63
N SER A 95 2.46 -31.60 30.70
CA SER A 95 1.01 -31.73 30.85
C SER A 95 0.31 -30.37 30.97
N LEU A 96 0.88 -29.46 31.75
CA LEU A 96 0.36 -28.09 31.89
C LEU A 96 0.40 -27.33 30.56
N ARG A 97 1.50 -27.44 29.81
CA ARG A 97 1.64 -26.81 28.48
C ARG A 97 0.58 -27.32 27.50
N GLU A 98 0.36 -28.63 27.43
CA GLU A 98 -0.68 -29.20 26.54
C GLU A 98 -2.09 -28.79 26.98
N ASN A 99 -2.37 -28.77 28.30
CA ASN A 99 -3.66 -28.29 28.80
C ASN A 99 -3.94 -26.84 28.42
N ILE A 100 -2.96 -25.94 28.63
CA ILE A 100 -3.09 -24.52 28.31
C ILE A 100 -3.24 -24.34 26.80
N LYS A 101 -2.44 -25.06 25.99
CA LYS A 101 -2.55 -25.03 24.54
C LYS A 101 -3.96 -25.38 24.06
N SER A 102 -4.54 -26.49 24.54
CA SER A 102 -5.91 -26.90 24.19
C SER A 102 -6.93 -25.80 24.51
N ARG A 103 -6.81 -25.18 25.68
CA ARG A 103 -7.73 -24.11 26.10
C ARG A 103 -7.55 -22.82 25.29
N LEU A 104 -6.33 -22.49 24.88
CA LEU A 104 -6.05 -21.36 23.99
C LEU A 104 -6.64 -21.60 22.59
N GLU A 105 -6.51 -22.81 22.06
CA GLU A 105 -7.04 -23.18 20.73
C GLU A 105 -8.59 -23.15 20.68
N GLU A 106 -9.27 -23.34 21.82
CA GLU A 106 -10.71 -23.27 21.95
C GLU A 106 -11.27 -21.84 22.04
N LEU A 107 -10.43 -20.83 22.26
CA LEU A 107 -10.91 -19.46 22.40
C LEU A 107 -11.56 -18.94 21.11
N ASP A 108 -12.69 -18.26 21.27
CA ASP A 108 -13.32 -17.44 20.23
C ASP A 108 -12.76 -15.99 20.27
N PRO A 109 -13.05 -15.13 19.27
CA PRO A 109 -12.53 -13.76 19.24
C PRO A 109 -12.87 -12.91 20.48
N SER A 110 -14.03 -13.11 21.11
CA SER A 110 -14.41 -12.37 22.32
C SER A 110 -13.53 -12.81 23.51
N ALA A 111 -13.34 -14.12 23.65
CA ALA A 111 -12.51 -14.71 24.68
C ALA A 111 -11.01 -14.41 24.49
N ILE A 112 -10.53 -14.32 23.24
CA ILE A 112 -9.16 -13.89 22.92
C ILE A 112 -8.92 -12.48 23.43
N ARG A 113 -9.83 -11.53 23.16
CA ARG A 113 -9.70 -10.15 23.64
C ARG A 113 -9.60 -10.09 25.16
N GLU A 114 -10.51 -10.78 25.83
CA GLU A 114 -10.54 -10.85 27.29
C GLU A 114 -9.25 -11.47 27.84
N PHE A 115 -8.74 -12.54 27.19
CA PHE A 115 -7.52 -13.23 27.60
C PHE A 115 -6.30 -12.31 27.52
N MET A 116 -6.14 -11.59 26.41
CA MET A 116 -5.05 -10.64 26.26
C MET A 116 -5.15 -9.52 27.32
N GLY A 117 -6.36 -9.07 27.65
CA GLY A 117 -6.60 -8.03 28.65
C GLY A 117 -6.26 -8.48 30.06
N GLU A 118 -6.78 -9.64 30.47
CA GLU A 118 -6.50 -10.25 31.78
C GLU A 118 -5.01 -10.57 31.92
N PHE A 119 -4.38 -11.16 30.90
CA PHE A 119 -2.95 -11.46 30.93
C PHE A 119 -2.09 -10.20 31.06
N ASN A 120 -2.35 -9.17 30.25
CA ASN A 120 -1.60 -7.91 30.31
C ASN A 120 -1.82 -7.12 31.60
N SER A 121 -2.88 -7.41 32.36
CA SER A 121 -3.20 -6.76 33.64
C SER A 121 -2.51 -7.40 34.85
N ILE A 122 -1.82 -8.54 34.66
CA ILE A 122 -1.05 -9.19 35.73
C ILE A 122 0.18 -8.31 36.06
N PRO A 123 0.38 -7.88 37.33
CA PRO A 123 1.42 -6.89 37.69
C PRO A 123 2.86 -7.25 37.30
N ASP A 124 3.17 -8.54 37.18
CA ASP A 124 4.52 -9.05 36.95
C ASP A 124 4.77 -9.50 35.49
N VAL A 125 3.85 -9.20 34.56
CA VAL A 125 4.02 -9.54 33.14
C VAL A 125 4.97 -8.54 32.46
N ASP A 126 6.16 -9.03 32.10
CA ASP A 126 7.18 -8.28 31.37
C ASP A 126 6.98 -8.33 29.83
N SER A 127 7.85 -7.63 29.10
CA SER A 127 7.82 -7.59 27.63
C SER A 127 8.19 -8.92 26.96
N GLY A 128 8.99 -9.76 27.61
CA GLY A 128 9.32 -11.10 27.11
C GLY A 128 8.11 -12.00 27.15
N MET A 129 7.37 -12.01 28.26
CA MET A 129 6.13 -12.76 28.41
C MET A 129 5.05 -12.31 27.42
N LYS A 130 4.94 -10.99 27.17
CA LYS A 130 4.05 -10.47 26.12
C LYS A 130 4.45 -10.94 24.72
N SER A 131 5.75 -11.06 24.45
CA SER A 131 6.26 -11.61 23.20
C SER A 131 5.87 -13.09 23.03
N ASP A 132 5.92 -13.88 24.10
CA ASP A 132 5.56 -15.30 24.08
C ASP A 132 4.05 -15.48 23.79
N VAL A 133 3.18 -14.63 24.37
CA VAL A 133 1.75 -14.61 23.99
C VAL A 133 1.56 -14.23 22.52
N ASN A 134 2.32 -13.25 22.02
CA ASN A 134 2.23 -12.82 20.63
C ASN A 134 2.61 -13.95 19.65
N GLU A 135 3.43 -14.92 20.06
CA GLU A 135 3.67 -16.12 19.25
C GLU A 135 2.39 -16.94 19.04
N TYR A 136 1.53 -17.06 20.07
CA TYR A 136 0.21 -17.67 19.94
C TYR A 136 -0.75 -16.83 19.11
N VAL A 137 -0.70 -15.49 19.23
CA VAL A 137 -1.47 -14.58 18.37
C VAL A 137 -1.17 -14.85 16.90
N MET A 138 0.11 -14.91 16.53
CA MET A 138 0.54 -15.16 15.15
C MET A 138 0.24 -16.60 14.70
N ASN A 139 0.53 -17.59 15.52
CA ASN A 139 0.51 -18.98 15.07
C ASN A 139 -0.82 -19.71 15.23
N VAL A 140 -1.73 -19.18 16.05
CA VAL A 140 -3.03 -19.78 16.33
C VAL A 140 -4.15 -18.80 15.99
N PHE A 141 -4.21 -17.64 16.65
CA PHE A 141 -5.37 -16.76 16.56
C PHE A 141 -5.52 -16.12 15.18
N ILE A 142 -4.46 -15.58 14.60
CA ILE A 142 -4.45 -15.00 13.25
C ILE A 142 -4.84 -16.04 12.20
N LYS A 143 -4.36 -17.28 12.34
CA LYS A 143 -4.66 -18.34 11.36
C LYS A 143 -6.12 -18.77 11.41
N LYS A 144 -6.73 -18.75 12.60
CA LYS A 144 -8.11 -19.17 12.84
C LYS A 144 -9.13 -18.06 12.58
N TYR A 145 -8.79 -16.81 12.89
CA TYR A 145 -9.69 -15.65 12.86
C TYR A 145 -9.01 -14.41 12.25
N PRO A 146 -8.51 -14.46 11.01
CA PRO A 146 -7.69 -13.41 10.42
C PRO A 146 -8.39 -12.03 10.41
N VAL A 147 -9.67 -11.99 10.02
CA VAL A 147 -10.44 -10.73 9.90
C VAL A 147 -10.76 -10.13 11.26
N GLU A 148 -11.25 -10.95 12.21
CA GLU A 148 -11.57 -10.50 13.55
C GLU A 148 -10.32 -10.03 14.31
N MET A 149 -9.19 -10.72 14.10
CA MET A 149 -7.90 -10.30 14.66
C MET A 149 -7.42 -8.99 14.02
N ALA A 150 -7.64 -8.75 12.73
CA ALA A 150 -7.32 -7.46 12.10
C ALA A 150 -8.07 -6.29 12.78
N GLY A 151 -9.38 -6.46 12.98
CA GLY A 151 -10.21 -5.48 13.67
C GLY A 151 -9.79 -5.27 15.12
N MET A 152 -9.48 -6.36 15.83
CA MET A 152 -9.08 -6.29 17.23
C MET A 152 -7.72 -5.62 17.41
N MET A 153 -6.72 -6.02 16.63
CA MET A 153 -5.37 -5.48 16.68
C MET A 153 -5.33 -4.00 16.29
N SER A 154 -6.13 -3.58 15.30
CA SER A 154 -6.15 -2.17 14.88
C SER A 154 -6.90 -1.24 15.84
N LYS A 155 -7.92 -1.75 16.54
CA LYS A 155 -8.72 -0.99 17.52
C LYS A 155 -8.07 -0.94 18.91
N THR A 156 -7.25 -1.94 19.25
CA THR A 156 -6.55 -2.06 20.54
C THR A 156 -5.08 -2.49 20.35
N PRO A 157 -4.25 -1.72 19.63
CA PRO A 157 -2.88 -2.12 19.26
C PRO A 157 -1.96 -2.38 20.46
N GLU A 158 -2.15 -1.64 21.55
CA GLU A 158 -1.42 -1.81 22.80
C GLU A 158 -1.61 -3.19 23.43
N LEU A 159 -2.80 -3.79 23.25
CA LEU A 159 -3.14 -5.11 23.74
C LEU A 159 -2.26 -6.20 23.10
N PHE A 160 -1.81 -5.96 21.86
CA PHE A 160 -0.98 -6.87 21.07
C PHE A 160 0.47 -6.40 20.97
N SER A 161 0.88 -5.45 21.81
CA SER A 161 2.22 -4.85 21.78
C SER A 161 2.60 -4.25 20.41
N ILE A 162 1.63 -3.83 19.60
CA ILE A 162 1.88 -3.12 18.34
C ILE A 162 2.18 -1.67 18.70
N ARG A 163 3.46 -1.26 18.63
CA ARG A 163 3.90 0.12 18.90
C ARG A 163 4.60 0.73 17.70
N ASN A 164 4.55 2.06 17.61
CA ASN A 164 5.25 2.85 16.59
C ASN A 164 6.76 3.07 16.91
N GLN A 165 7.34 2.33 17.87
CA GLN A 165 8.75 2.46 18.25
C GLN A 165 9.45 1.09 18.24
N PRO A 166 10.67 1.00 17.70
CA PRO A 166 11.47 -0.21 17.77
C PRO A 166 11.85 -0.49 19.23
N MET A 167 11.49 -1.66 19.75
CA MET A 167 11.94 -2.09 21.08
C MET A 167 13.34 -2.71 21.01
N PRO A 168 14.22 -2.41 21.98
CA PRO A 168 15.66 -2.67 21.85
C PRO A 168 16.13 -4.12 22.06
N GLU A 169 15.32 -5.07 22.56
CA GLU A 169 15.91 -6.33 23.09
C GLU A 169 15.33 -7.68 22.62
N ARG A 170 14.25 -7.73 21.84
CA ARG A 170 13.83 -8.95 21.11
C ARG A 170 13.12 -8.51 19.83
N VAL A 171 13.31 -9.25 18.73
CA VAL A 171 12.59 -9.01 17.47
C VAL A 171 11.12 -9.38 17.70
N ILE A 172 10.35 -8.48 18.32
CA ILE A 172 8.91 -8.62 18.41
C ILE A 172 8.40 -8.38 16.99
N TYR A 173 7.99 -9.47 16.33
CA TYR A 173 7.31 -9.40 15.06
C TYR A 173 5.98 -8.69 15.25
N ASP A 174 5.78 -7.60 14.51
CA ASP A 174 4.52 -6.89 14.42
C ASP A 174 3.41 -7.88 14.00
N PRO A 175 2.45 -8.23 14.89
CA PRO A 175 1.45 -9.24 14.58
C PRO A 175 0.55 -8.86 13.40
N PHE A 176 0.34 -7.57 13.13
CA PHE A 176 -0.45 -7.14 11.98
C PHE A 176 0.34 -7.28 10.69
N LYS A 177 1.65 -6.98 10.70
CA LYS A 177 2.54 -7.31 9.57
C LYS A 177 2.56 -8.82 9.32
N PHE A 178 2.60 -9.63 10.37
CA PHE A 178 2.50 -11.10 10.25
C PHE A 178 1.15 -11.52 9.65
N LEU A 179 0.04 -10.90 10.03
CA LEU A 179 -1.28 -11.16 9.42
C LEU A 179 -1.24 -10.91 7.91
N MET A 180 -0.68 -9.79 7.46
CA MET A 180 -0.52 -9.51 6.03
C MET A 180 0.34 -10.59 5.36
N TYR A 181 1.50 -10.90 5.92
CA TYR A 181 2.35 -11.98 5.43
C TYR A 181 1.62 -13.32 5.37
N TYR A 182 0.82 -13.67 6.38
CA TYR A 182 0.04 -14.89 6.44
C TYR A 182 -0.96 -14.98 5.29
N CYS A 183 -1.77 -13.94 5.07
CA CYS A 183 -2.68 -13.88 3.92
C CYS A 183 -1.93 -14.09 2.60
N CYS A 184 -0.75 -13.48 2.47
CA CYS A 184 0.11 -13.64 1.30
C CYS A 184 0.63 -15.07 1.11
N GLN A 185 1.04 -15.73 2.19
CA GLN A 185 1.45 -17.14 2.16
C GLN A 185 0.31 -18.08 1.76
N GLN A 186 -0.93 -17.75 2.14
CA GLN A 186 -2.12 -18.49 1.71
C GLN A 186 -2.50 -18.25 0.24
N LYS A 187 -1.83 -17.30 -0.44
CA LYS A 187 -2.23 -16.81 -1.76
C LYS A 187 -3.67 -16.28 -1.79
N ASP A 188 -4.15 -15.77 -0.66
CA ASP A 188 -5.49 -15.23 -0.50
C ASP A 188 -5.41 -13.70 -0.36
N LEU A 189 -5.26 -13.05 -1.53
CA LEU A 189 -5.22 -11.59 -1.60
C LEU A 189 -6.55 -10.94 -1.18
N PRO A 190 -7.74 -11.47 -1.58
CA PRO A 190 -9.01 -10.97 -1.08
C PRO A 190 -9.11 -10.97 0.45
N LEU A 191 -8.61 -12.01 1.12
CA LEU A 191 -8.56 -12.05 2.58
C LEU A 191 -7.69 -10.94 3.18
N ALA A 192 -6.55 -10.63 2.56
CA ALA A 192 -5.69 -9.52 3.01
C ALA A 192 -6.46 -8.18 2.98
N PHE A 193 -7.20 -7.91 1.92
CA PHE A 193 -8.01 -6.70 1.80
C PHE A 193 -9.26 -6.70 2.69
N GLN A 194 -9.85 -7.86 2.97
CA GLN A 194 -10.89 -7.98 4.01
C GLN A 194 -10.36 -7.63 5.40
N CYS A 195 -9.15 -8.11 5.74
CA CYS A 195 -8.49 -7.75 6.98
C CYS A 195 -8.19 -6.24 7.07
N LEU A 196 -7.70 -5.64 5.97
CA LEU A 196 -7.49 -4.19 5.90
C LEU A 196 -8.81 -3.42 6.04
N ALA A 197 -9.90 -3.90 5.44
CA ALA A 197 -11.21 -3.24 5.49
C ALA A 197 -11.79 -3.21 6.91
N GLU A 198 -11.55 -4.26 7.71
CA GLU A 198 -11.95 -4.31 9.13
C GLU A 198 -11.03 -3.48 10.05
N ALA A 199 -9.84 -3.10 9.56
CA ALA A 199 -8.87 -2.33 10.31
C ALA A 199 -9.16 -0.82 10.30
N SER A 200 -8.63 -0.10 11.29
CA SER A 200 -8.66 1.36 11.34
C SER A 200 -7.91 2.01 10.16
N SER A 201 -8.25 3.25 9.80
CA SER A 201 -7.62 3.97 8.68
C SER A 201 -6.11 4.14 8.86
N GLU A 202 -5.63 4.33 10.09
CA GLU A 202 -4.19 4.37 10.41
C GLU A 202 -3.51 3.05 10.04
N PHE A 203 -4.13 1.92 10.38
CA PHE A 203 -3.62 0.59 10.04
C PHE A 203 -3.70 0.30 8.54
N GLN A 204 -4.78 0.69 7.88
CA GLN A 204 -4.89 0.59 6.42
C GLN A 204 -3.72 1.30 5.75
N SER A 205 -3.46 2.55 6.12
CA SER A 205 -2.36 3.34 5.57
C SER A 205 -0.99 2.71 5.83
N LYS A 206 -0.77 2.22 7.05
CA LYS A 206 0.50 1.60 7.47
C LYS A 206 0.79 0.28 6.75
N TYR A 207 -0.22 -0.57 6.56
CA TYR A 207 0.00 -1.96 6.13
C TYR A 207 -0.44 -2.28 4.69
N ILE A 208 -1.17 -1.41 3.99
CA ILE A 208 -1.55 -1.67 2.59
C ILE A 208 -0.34 -1.92 1.69
N GLY A 209 0.79 -1.25 1.96
CA GLY A 209 2.04 -1.44 1.21
C GLY A 209 2.70 -2.81 1.41
N GLU A 210 2.39 -3.53 2.49
CA GLU A 210 2.89 -4.89 2.72
C GLU A 210 2.38 -5.85 1.65
N THR A 211 1.17 -5.61 1.10
CA THR A 211 0.62 -6.44 0.02
C THR A 211 1.49 -6.38 -1.24
N LEU A 212 2.04 -5.19 -1.56
CA LEU A 212 2.97 -5.03 -2.67
C LEU A 212 4.28 -5.78 -2.44
N GLN A 213 4.81 -5.74 -1.21
CA GLN A 213 6.06 -6.42 -0.86
C GLN A 213 5.98 -7.94 -1.12
N TYR A 214 4.82 -8.56 -0.93
CA TYR A 214 4.67 -10.01 -1.00
C TYR A 214 4.01 -10.53 -2.29
N TYR A 215 3.19 -9.72 -2.98
CA TYR A 215 2.49 -10.09 -4.23
C TYR A 215 3.01 -9.36 -5.47
N GLY A 216 3.75 -8.27 -5.30
CA GLY A 216 4.14 -7.36 -6.37
C GLY A 216 5.31 -7.83 -7.24
N ASP A 217 5.82 -9.04 -7.06
CA ASP A 217 7.01 -9.52 -7.80
C ASP A 217 6.70 -10.03 -9.21
N THR A 218 5.43 -10.33 -9.51
CA THR A 218 5.01 -10.83 -10.82
C THR A 218 4.00 -9.89 -11.49
N PRO A 219 3.97 -9.81 -12.84
CA PRO A 219 2.97 -9.02 -13.55
C PRO A 219 1.53 -9.42 -13.20
N LEU A 220 1.27 -10.73 -13.06
CA LEU A 220 -0.05 -11.25 -12.67
C LEU A 220 -0.44 -10.79 -11.26
N GLY A 221 0.46 -10.93 -10.28
CA GLY A 221 0.18 -10.49 -8.90
C GLY A 221 -0.06 -8.98 -8.79
N ARG A 222 0.63 -8.17 -9.61
CA ARG A 222 0.35 -6.73 -9.69
C ARG A 222 -1.01 -6.42 -10.31
N ALA A 223 -1.42 -7.15 -11.35
CA ALA A 223 -2.74 -6.99 -11.93
C ALA A 223 -3.85 -7.34 -10.92
N GLU A 224 -3.68 -8.43 -10.17
CA GLU A 224 -4.60 -8.81 -9.07
C GLU A 224 -4.64 -7.74 -7.97
N LEU A 225 -3.49 -7.17 -7.59
CA LEU A 225 -3.42 -6.06 -6.63
C LEU A 225 -4.19 -4.82 -7.09
N PHE A 226 -4.13 -4.46 -8.38
CA PHE A 226 -4.92 -3.35 -8.91
C PHE A 226 -6.42 -3.58 -8.73
N GLU A 227 -6.90 -4.77 -9.08
CA GLU A 227 -8.33 -5.11 -8.97
C GLU A 227 -8.80 -5.12 -7.51
N GLU A 228 -8.02 -5.73 -6.61
CA GLU A 228 -8.37 -5.79 -5.19
C GLU A 228 -8.29 -4.40 -4.51
N MET A 229 -7.30 -3.57 -4.87
CA MET A 229 -7.23 -2.19 -4.36
C MET A 229 -8.42 -1.34 -4.82
N ARG A 230 -8.86 -1.48 -6.08
CA ARG A 230 -10.06 -0.80 -6.56
C ARG A 230 -11.31 -1.25 -5.82
N ALA A 231 -11.46 -2.55 -5.60
CA ALA A 231 -12.57 -3.10 -4.83
C ALA A 231 -12.56 -2.60 -3.37
N PHE A 232 -11.36 -2.48 -2.78
CA PHE A 232 -11.15 -1.96 -1.44
C PHE A 232 -11.47 -0.46 -1.31
N ALA A 233 -11.27 0.34 -2.35
CA ALA A 233 -11.49 1.79 -2.38
C ALA A 233 -12.98 2.19 -2.37
N SER A 234 -13.71 1.79 -1.32
CA SER A 234 -15.15 2.03 -1.17
C SER A 234 -15.50 3.37 -0.50
N THR A 235 -14.53 4.04 0.09
CA THR A 235 -14.67 5.35 0.76
C THR A 235 -13.70 6.38 0.17
N PRO A 236 -13.95 7.70 0.28
CA PRO A 236 -13.03 8.72 -0.19
C PRO A 236 -11.62 8.58 0.41
N GLU A 237 -11.51 8.23 1.69
CA GLU A 237 -10.24 8.04 2.39
C GLU A 237 -9.47 6.83 1.83
N GLN A 238 -10.17 5.73 1.53
CA GLN A 238 -9.55 4.55 0.92
C GLN A 238 -9.16 4.81 -0.54
N LEU A 239 -9.95 5.61 -1.27
CA LEU A 239 -9.63 6.02 -2.63
C LEU A 239 -8.34 6.83 -2.67
N GLU A 240 -8.19 7.82 -1.78
CA GLU A 240 -6.95 8.60 -1.66
C GLU A 240 -5.77 7.70 -1.28
N LEU A 241 -5.98 6.76 -0.34
CA LEU A 241 -4.95 5.81 0.06
C LEU A 241 -4.49 4.94 -1.12
N VAL A 242 -5.42 4.37 -1.88
CA VAL A 242 -5.12 3.52 -3.04
C VAL A 242 -4.44 4.33 -4.14
N GLN A 243 -4.92 5.54 -4.45
CA GLN A 243 -4.27 6.45 -5.40
C GLN A 243 -2.82 6.73 -5.01
N GLY A 244 -2.54 6.86 -3.71
CA GLY A 244 -1.18 7.00 -3.17
C GLY A 244 -0.28 5.79 -3.38
N LYS A 245 -0.83 4.61 -3.73
CA LYS A 245 -0.10 3.34 -3.93
C LYS A 245 0.04 2.91 -5.38
N ILE A 246 -0.72 3.49 -6.31
CA ILE A 246 -0.68 3.13 -7.73
C ILE A 246 0.73 3.35 -8.32
N SER A 247 1.44 4.42 -7.95
CA SER A 247 2.82 4.62 -8.42
C SER A 247 3.75 3.49 -7.94
N ASP A 248 3.65 3.10 -6.66
CA ASP A 248 4.44 2.01 -6.09
C ASP A 248 4.15 0.69 -6.82
N LEU A 249 2.88 0.40 -7.11
CA LEU A 249 2.46 -0.78 -7.88
C LEU A 249 3.06 -0.83 -9.28
N LEU A 250 3.14 0.30 -9.98
CA LEU A 250 3.69 0.36 -11.33
C LEU A 250 5.21 0.31 -11.35
N PHE A 251 5.85 1.06 -10.45
CA PHE A 251 7.25 1.42 -10.62
C PHE A 251 8.20 0.85 -9.55
N ASP A 252 7.70 0.40 -8.40
CA ASP A 252 8.56 -0.12 -7.33
C ASP A 252 8.91 -1.60 -7.52
N ARG A 253 10.16 -1.91 -7.20
CA ARG A 253 10.80 -3.21 -7.31
C ARG A 253 11.85 -3.29 -6.19
N PRO A 254 11.97 -4.42 -5.47
CA PRO A 254 12.91 -4.54 -4.35
C PRO A 254 14.37 -4.30 -4.74
N ASP A 255 14.80 -4.81 -5.90
CA ASP A 255 16.21 -4.93 -6.26
C ASP A 255 16.66 -4.12 -7.48
N ALA A 256 15.73 -3.45 -8.18
CA ALA A 256 16.04 -2.76 -9.44
C ALA A 256 15.04 -1.66 -9.77
N LYS A 257 15.37 -0.77 -10.70
CA LYS A 257 14.36 0.06 -11.36
C LYS A 257 13.64 -0.76 -12.43
N VAL A 258 12.32 -0.62 -12.53
CA VAL A 258 11.50 -1.18 -13.61
C VAL A 258 11.98 -0.76 -15.01
N THR A 259 11.72 -1.60 -16.01
CA THR A 259 11.92 -1.25 -17.43
C THR A 259 10.68 -0.60 -18.04
N PHE A 260 10.84 0.16 -19.11
CA PHE A 260 9.72 0.67 -19.90
C PHE A 260 8.75 -0.44 -20.34
N ILE A 261 9.28 -1.56 -20.86
CA ILE A 261 8.47 -2.69 -21.37
C ILE A 261 7.63 -3.31 -20.25
N GLU A 262 8.26 -3.61 -19.10
CA GLU A 262 7.56 -4.20 -17.94
C GLU A 262 6.37 -3.32 -17.51
N VAL A 263 6.56 -2.01 -17.44
CA VAL A 263 5.49 -1.11 -17.00
C VAL A 263 4.46 -0.86 -18.10
N SER A 264 4.86 -0.78 -19.38
CA SER A 264 3.90 -0.62 -20.47
C SER A 264 2.93 -1.79 -20.58
N ASP A 265 3.42 -3.02 -20.38
CA ASP A 265 2.59 -4.22 -20.35
C ASP A 265 1.62 -4.17 -19.16
N LEU A 266 2.12 -3.75 -18.00
CA LEU A 266 1.31 -3.59 -16.79
C LEU A 266 0.21 -2.55 -16.97
N LEU A 267 0.55 -1.37 -17.50
CA LEU A 267 -0.38 -0.28 -17.79
C LEU A 267 -1.50 -0.73 -18.75
N GLN A 268 -1.16 -1.53 -19.76
CA GLN A 268 -2.14 -2.09 -20.69
C GLN A 268 -3.08 -3.08 -19.99
N SER A 269 -2.55 -3.95 -19.13
CA SER A 269 -3.36 -4.93 -18.40
C SER A 269 -4.25 -4.31 -17.32
N ALA A 270 -3.78 -3.26 -16.66
CA ALA A 270 -4.46 -2.65 -15.51
C ALA A 270 -5.63 -1.75 -15.93
N ASN A 271 -5.73 -1.35 -17.20
CA ASN A 271 -6.80 -0.50 -17.74
C ASN A 271 -7.06 0.74 -16.85
N LEU A 272 -6.00 1.47 -16.51
CA LEU A 272 -6.06 2.60 -15.60
C LEU A 272 -6.93 3.74 -16.18
N SER A 273 -7.76 4.35 -15.32
CA SER A 273 -8.47 5.59 -15.66
C SER A 273 -7.51 6.77 -15.82
N SER A 274 -7.98 7.88 -16.38
CA SER A 274 -7.16 9.11 -16.49
C SER A 274 -6.69 9.62 -15.11
N GLU A 275 -7.55 9.55 -14.09
CA GLU A 275 -7.19 9.93 -12.71
C GLU A 275 -6.14 8.99 -12.11
N GLU A 276 -6.29 7.68 -12.32
CA GLU A 276 -5.31 6.69 -11.88
C GLU A 276 -3.96 6.90 -12.59
N LEU A 277 -3.94 7.25 -13.88
CA LEU A 277 -2.72 7.59 -14.63
C LEU A 277 -2.05 8.86 -14.11
N VAL A 278 -2.82 9.87 -13.70
CA VAL A 278 -2.29 11.09 -13.07
C VAL A 278 -1.60 10.76 -11.74
N ALA A 279 -2.22 9.90 -10.92
CA ALA A 279 -1.68 9.43 -9.65
C ALA A 279 -0.43 8.55 -9.83
N ALA A 280 -0.53 7.56 -10.73
CA ALA A 280 0.53 6.65 -11.16
C ALA A 280 1.83 7.38 -11.50
N THR A 281 1.72 8.44 -12.31
CA THR A 281 2.90 9.10 -12.91
C THR A 281 3.49 10.19 -12.02
N LYS A 282 2.91 10.48 -10.85
CA LYS A 282 3.24 11.64 -10.00
C LYS A 282 4.73 11.81 -9.73
N ASP A 283 5.43 10.72 -9.46
CA ASP A 283 6.84 10.68 -9.09
C ASP A 283 7.66 9.78 -10.03
N MET A 284 7.14 9.50 -11.23
CA MET A 284 7.80 8.61 -12.20
C MET A 284 9.25 9.01 -12.50
N HIS A 285 9.55 10.32 -12.52
CA HIS A 285 10.89 10.85 -12.75
C HIS A 285 11.94 10.32 -11.76
N GLN A 286 11.53 9.92 -10.55
CA GLN A 286 12.43 9.36 -9.55
C GLN A 286 12.61 7.85 -9.74
N LYS A 287 11.58 7.18 -10.24
CA LYS A 287 11.48 5.71 -10.29
C LYS A 287 11.97 5.12 -11.62
N VAL A 288 11.75 5.78 -12.75
CA VAL A 288 12.17 5.26 -14.07
C VAL A 288 13.68 5.28 -14.27
N ARG A 289 14.15 4.47 -15.22
CA ARG A 289 15.54 4.44 -15.68
C ARG A 289 15.81 5.65 -16.58
N VAL A 290 16.91 6.34 -16.33
CA VAL A 290 17.29 7.55 -17.09
C VAL A 290 17.53 7.24 -18.57
N GLY A 291 18.15 6.09 -18.88
CA GLY A 291 18.39 5.67 -20.27
C GLY A 291 17.11 5.37 -21.07
N GLU A 292 15.96 5.25 -20.40
CA GLU A 292 14.66 5.00 -21.03
C GLU A 292 13.77 6.24 -21.03
N THR A 293 14.26 7.40 -20.56
CA THR A 293 13.43 8.61 -20.43
C THR A 293 12.81 9.08 -21.75
N GLY A 294 13.51 8.94 -22.89
CA GLY A 294 12.93 9.25 -24.20
C GLY A 294 11.67 8.42 -24.52
N GLN A 295 11.68 7.12 -24.19
CA GLN A 295 10.51 6.25 -24.39
C GLN A 295 9.34 6.67 -23.49
N TRP A 296 9.64 7.06 -22.25
CA TRP A 296 8.64 7.57 -21.31
C TRP A 296 8.02 8.89 -21.77
N LEU A 297 8.80 9.80 -22.35
CA LEU A 297 8.31 11.06 -22.92
C LEU A 297 7.42 10.79 -24.15
N ASP A 298 7.84 9.90 -25.04
CA ASP A 298 7.05 9.50 -26.20
C ASP A 298 5.74 8.82 -25.81
N TRP A 299 5.75 8.06 -24.70
CA TRP A 299 4.55 7.46 -24.13
C TRP A 299 3.63 8.52 -23.53
N LEU A 300 4.14 9.44 -22.69
CA LEU A 300 3.35 10.52 -22.09
C LEU A 300 2.57 11.32 -23.14
N ALA A 301 3.23 11.70 -24.24
CA ALA A 301 2.62 12.44 -25.35
C ALA A 301 1.48 11.69 -26.08
N LYS A 302 1.30 10.38 -25.83
CA LYS A 302 0.26 9.54 -26.45
C LYS A 302 -0.78 9.04 -25.45
N THR A 303 -0.68 9.44 -24.18
CA THR A 303 -1.56 8.96 -23.10
C THR A 303 -2.79 9.85 -22.91
N GLY A 304 -3.81 9.32 -22.23
CA GLY A 304 -5.00 10.08 -21.82
C GLY A 304 -4.81 10.94 -20.57
N ILE A 305 -3.57 11.32 -20.24
CA ILE A 305 -3.26 12.22 -19.12
C ILE A 305 -3.53 13.67 -19.58
N PRO A 306 -4.13 14.53 -18.74
CA PRO A 306 -4.35 15.93 -19.10
C PRO A 306 -3.04 16.65 -19.46
N ASP A 307 -3.06 17.47 -20.53
CA ASP A 307 -1.87 18.13 -21.09
C ASP A 307 -1.00 18.85 -20.06
N GLU A 308 -1.59 19.60 -19.12
CA GLU A 308 -0.84 20.32 -18.09
C GLU A 308 -0.10 19.36 -17.15
N VAL A 309 -0.70 18.22 -16.82
CA VAL A 309 -0.04 17.18 -16.03
C VAL A 309 1.06 16.52 -16.87
N SER A 310 0.78 16.17 -18.14
CA SER A 310 1.75 15.57 -19.05
C SER A 310 3.01 16.45 -19.21
N LYS A 311 2.82 17.76 -19.49
CA LYS A 311 3.91 18.75 -19.55
C LYS A 311 4.72 18.80 -18.27
N GLN A 312 4.05 18.79 -17.11
CA GLN A 312 4.75 18.80 -15.82
C GLN A 312 5.59 17.51 -15.63
N ARG A 313 5.05 16.33 -15.95
CA ARG A 313 5.82 15.06 -15.89
C ARG A 313 7.00 15.08 -16.86
N ALA A 314 6.80 15.58 -18.07
CA ALA A 314 7.83 15.70 -19.09
C ALA A 314 8.96 16.64 -18.63
N PHE A 315 8.61 17.77 -18.03
CA PHE A 315 9.58 18.70 -17.43
C PHE A 315 10.41 18.05 -16.32
N ASP A 316 9.78 17.31 -15.40
CA ASP A 316 10.48 16.67 -14.27
C ASP A 316 11.40 15.53 -14.74
N LEU A 317 10.95 14.74 -15.72
CA LEU A 317 11.77 13.72 -16.38
C LEU A 317 12.98 14.34 -17.08
N ALA A 318 12.76 15.38 -17.89
CA ALA A 318 13.81 16.08 -18.63
C ALA A 318 14.82 16.75 -17.71
N THR A 319 14.37 17.30 -16.58
CA THR A 319 15.22 17.88 -15.54
C THR A 319 16.24 16.85 -15.06
N ARG A 320 15.79 15.67 -14.65
CA ARG A 320 16.67 14.59 -14.17
C ARG A 320 17.51 13.98 -15.30
N TRP A 321 16.94 13.86 -16.50
CA TRP A 321 17.66 13.30 -17.64
C TRP A 321 18.80 14.21 -18.09
N THR A 322 18.57 15.53 -18.17
CA THR A 322 19.59 16.51 -18.56
C THR A 322 20.75 16.57 -17.57
N GLU A 323 20.46 16.44 -16.26
CA GLU A 323 21.51 16.35 -15.23
C GLU A 323 22.44 15.14 -15.40
N LYS A 324 21.98 14.08 -16.07
CA LYS A 324 22.73 12.84 -16.24
C LYS A 324 23.30 12.68 -17.64
N ASP A 325 22.58 13.12 -18.66
CA ASP A 325 22.92 12.96 -20.07
C ASP A 325 22.25 14.05 -20.92
N TYR A 326 22.76 15.28 -20.83
CA TYR A 326 22.29 16.41 -21.63
C TYR A 326 22.45 16.16 -23.15
N LEU A 327 23.46 15.41 -23.59
CA LEU A 327 23.66 15.12 -25.02
C LEU A 327 22.51 14.28 -25.57
N ALA A 328 22.08 13.24 -24.85
CA ALA A 328 20.94 12.42 -25.25
C ALA A 328 19.63 13.23 -25.27
N VAL A 329 19.40 14.13 -24.29
CA VAL A 329 18.23 15.02 -24.29
C VAL A 329 18.24 15.94 -25.51
N GLY A 330 19.40 16.55 -25.82
CA GLY A 330 19.55 17.41 -26.98
C GLY A 330 19.35 16.68 -28.32
N GLN A 331 19.71 15.40 -28.40
CA GLN A 331 19.41 14.56 -29.56
C GLN A 331 17.92 14.26 -29.67
N TRP A 332 17.27 13.87 -28.56
CA TRP A 332 15.84 13.63 -28.51
C TRP A 332 15.04 14.87 -28.93
N LEU A 333 15.40 16.06 -28.41
CA LEU A 333 14.78 17.33 -28.80
C LEU A 333 14.87 17.62 -30.30
N LYS A 334 15.94 17.18 -30.98
CA LYS A 334 16.09 17.37 -32.43
C LYS A 334 15.27 16.38 -33.24
N SER A 335 15.08 15.16 -32.76
CA SER A 335 14.36 14.09 -33.48
C SER A 335 12.86 14.05 -33.19
N SER A 336 12.41 14.56 -32.04
CA SER A 336 11.02 14.44 -31.61
C SER A 336 10.11 15.42 -32.37
N PRO A 337 8.86 15.00 -32.69
CA PRO A 337 7.88 15.88 -33.32
C PRO A 337 7.47 17.01 -32.36
N ASP A 338 6.96 18.10 -32.92
CA ASP A 338 6.49 19.21 -32.09
C ASP A 338 5.28 18.79 -31.26
N SER A 339 5.39 18.95 -29.93
CA SER A 339 4.34 18.61 -28.97
C SER A 339 4.46 19.50 -27.73
N PRO A 340 3.39 19.60 -26.92
CA PRO A 340 3.42 20.22 -25.60
C PRO A 340 4.56 19.70 -24.70
N GLU A 341 4.77 18.38 -24.68
CA GLU A 341 5.83 17.72 -23.91
C GLU A 341 7.22 18.11 -24.41
N LYS A 342 7.42 18.18 -25.73
CA LYS A 342 8.70 18.63 -26.30
C LYS A 342 9.05 20.06 -25.88
N ALA A 343 8.07 20.96 -25.83
CA ALA A 343 8.26 22.31 -25.32
C ALA A 343 8.66 22.31 -23.83
N ALA A 344 8.00 21.48 -23.02
CA ALA A 344 8.36 21.30 -21.61
C ALA A 344 9.76 20.71 -21.41
N VAL A 345 10.17 19.75 -22.25
CA VAL A 345 11.53 19.16 -22.24
C VAL A 345 12.57 20.21 -22.64
N ALA A 346 12.31 21.01 -23.67
CA ALA A 346 13.21 22.08 -24.10
C ALA A 346 13.35 23.17 -23.03
N SER A 347 12.26 23.49 -22.32
CA SER A 347 12.26 24.37 -21.16
C SER A 347 13.17 23.85 -20.03
N ALA A 348 13.01 22.59 -19.63
CA ALA A 348 13.85 21.95 -18.62
C ALA A 348 15.32 21.84 -19.05
N TYR A 349 15.57 21.48 -20.31
CA TYR A 349 16.90 21.36 -20.88
C TYR A 349 17.66 22.69 -20.85
N ALA A 350 17.04 23.77 -21.35
CA ALA A 350 17.64 25.10 -21.33
C ALA A 350 17.98 25.55 -19.90
N ALA A 351 17.05 25.36 -18.96
CA ALA A 351 17.28 25.69 -17.56
C ALA A 351 18.44 24.93 -16.92
N LYS A 352 18.64 23.64 -17.30
CA LYS A 352 19.72 22.82 -16.77
C LYS A 352 21.07 23.02 -17.43
N VAL A 353 21.08 23.41 -18.71
CA VAL A 353 22.32 23.66 -19.45
C VAL A 353 22.86 25.07 -19.20
N HIS A 354 22.00 26.03 -18.84
CA HIS A 354 22.39 27.43 -18.65
C HIS A 354 23.64 27.65 -17.78
N PRO A 355 23.82 26.98 -16.62
CA PRO A 355 25.03 27.18 -15.81
C PRO A 355 26.34 26.85 -16.54
N CYS A 356 26.30 25.97 -17.53
CA CYS A 356 27.48 25.54 -18.30
C CYS A 356 27.58 26.21 -19.68
N ASP A 357 26.44 26.52 -20.31
CA ASP A 357 26.34 27.14 -21.63
C ASP A 357 25.14 28.11 -21.66
N PRO A 358 25.31 29.34 -21.12
CA PRO A 358 24.24 30.34 -21.09
C PRO A 358 23.73 30.70 -22.49
N GLU A 359 24.63 30.89 -23.46
CA GLU A 359 24.26 31.26 -24.82
C GLU A 359 23.43 30.16 -25.52
N GLY A 360 23.86 28.90 -25.39
CA GLY A 360 23.14 27.76 -25.93
C GLY A 360 21.77 27.58 -25.28
N ALA A 361 21.69 27.75 -23.95
CA ALA A 361 20.41 27.72 -23.23
C ALA A 361 19.44 28.81 -23.73
N MET A 362 19.92 30.04 -23.89
CA MET A 362 19.09 31.14 -24.39
C MET A 362 18.64 30.93 -25.84
N LYS A 363 19.47 30.32 -26.70
CA LYS A 363 19.05 29.92 -28.05
C LYS A 363 17.91 28.91 -28.01
N TRP A 364 17.95 27.92 -27.12
CA TRP A 364 16.83 27.00 -26.94
C TRP A 364 15.56 27.71 -26.43
N ILE A 365 15.68 28.63 -25.46
CA ILE A 365 14.54 29.43 -24.98
C ILE A 365 13.89 30.23 -26.13
N GLN A 366 14.68 30.76 -27.07
CA GLN A 366 14.15 31.48 -28.23
C GLN A 366 13.37 30.59 -29.19
N THR A 367 13.61 29.27 -29.19
CA THR A 367 12.80 28.31 -29.99
C THR A 367 11.44 28.02 -29.37
N LEU A 368 11.24 28.33 -28.07
CA LEU A 368 9.97 28.13 -27.41
C LEU A 368 8.97 29.23 -27.79
N PRO A 369 7.70 28.88 -28.06
CA PRO A 369 6.63 29.86 -28.19
C PRO A 369 6.55 30.74 -26.95
N GLN A 370 6.08 31.99 -27.11
CA GLN A 370 5.74 32.81 -25.95
C GLN A 370 4.63 32.11 -25.16
N GLY A 371 4.82 31.98 -23.84
CA GLY A 371 3.86 31.27 -23.00
C GLY A 371 4.49 30.62 -21.76
N PRO A 372 3.71 29.74 -21.09
CA PRO A 372 4.09 29.16 -19.80
C PRO A 372 5.43 28.43 -19.80
N ASP A 373 5.73 27.62 -20.83
CA ASP A 373 6.97 26.82 -20.86
C ASP A 373 8.23 27.70 -20.97
N ARG A 374 8.18 28.75 -21.80
CA ARG A 374 9.26 29.74 -21.92
C ARG A 374 9.45 30.51 -20.62
N ASN A 375 8.37 30.98 -20.01
CA ASN A 375 8.43 31.70 -18.74
C ASN A 375 8.97 30.82 -17.62
N LYS A 376 8.59 29.54 -17.58
CA LYS A 376 9.09 28.56 -16.63
C LYS A 376 10.59 28.30 -16.79
N ALA A 377 11.11 28.26 -18.02
CA ALA A 377 12.54 28.14 -18.28
C ALA A 377 13.31 29.35 -17.73
N LEU A 378 12.83 30.55 -18.05
CA LEU A 378 13.43 31.82 -17.61
C LEU A 378 13.41 31.95 -16.08
N GLU A 379 12.27 31.63 -15.43
CA GLU A 379 12.17 31.61 -13.97
C GLU A 379 13.13 30.58 -13.36
N ALA A 380 13.22 29.37 -13.94
CA ALA A 380 14.14 28.34 -13.45
C ALA A 380 15.61 28.77 -13.56
N ILE A 381 15.99 29.43 -14.65
CA ILE A 381 17.33 30.02 -14.82
C ILE A 381 17.56 31.12 -13.79
N TYR A 382 16.62 32.05 -13.64
CA TYR A 382 16.70 33.14 -12.66
C TYR A 382 16.90 32.60 -11.23
N GLN A 383 16.15 31.58 -10.83
CA GLN A 383 16.32 30.93 -9.54
C GLN A 383 17.67 30.19 -9.42
N GLY A 384 18.18 29.65 -10.54
CA GLY A 384 19.50 29.02 -10.62
C GLY A 384 20.62 30.02 -10.38
N ILE A 385 20.67 31.11 -11.16
CA ILE A 385 21.70 32.16 -11.05
C ILE A 385 21.65 32.84 -9.68
N ARG A 386 20.46 33.01 -9.08
CA ARG A 386 20.32 33.60 -7.74
C ARG A 386 20.91 32.72 -6.63
N LYS A 387 20.90 31.40 -6.81
CA LYS A 387 21.46 30.43 -5.85
C LYS A 387 22.95 30.17 -6.09
N ASP A 388 23.42 30.42 -7.29
CA ASP A 388 24.81 30.23 -7.68
C ASP A 388 25.65 31.43 -7.21
N GLY A 389 26.57 31.17 -6.27
CA GLY A 389 27.42 32.21 -5.68
C GLY A 389 28.42 32.85 -6.64
N ASN A 390 28.52 32.36 -7.89
CA ASN A 390 29.36 32.96 -8.93
C ASN A 390 28.72 34.17 -9.61
N TYR A 391 27.40 34.39 -9.48
CA TYR A 391 26.72 35.55 -10.03
C TYR A 391 26.65 36.67 -8.99
N ASP A 392 27.03 37.89 -9.39
CA ASP A 392 26.83 39.06 -8.55
C ASP A 392 25.35 39.52 -8.56
N ARG A 393 24.99 40.38 -7.61
CA ARG A 393 23.62 40.88 -7.47
C ARG A 393 23.16 41.65 -8.72
N GLU A 394 24.06 42.40 -9.34
CA GLU A 394 23.73 43.24 -10.49
C GLU A 394 23.37 42.39 -11.72
N ALA A 395 24.10 41.30 -11.97
CA ALA A 395 23.81 40.35 -13.03
C ALA A 395 22.47 39.63 -12.82
N VAL A 396 22.18 39.24 -11.58
CA VAL A 396 20.89 38.61 -11.22
C VAL A 396 19.72 39.57 -11.45
N GLU A 397 19.86 40.84 -11.05
CA GLU A 397 18.86 41.88 -11.27
C GLU A 397 18.72 42.27 -12.76
N ALA A 398 19.82 42.30 -13.50
CA ALA A 398 19.81 42.58 -14.93
C ALA A 398 19.05 41.50 -15.70
N PHE A 399 19.28 40.22 -15.38
CA PHE A 399 18.52 39.11 -15.97
C PHE A 399 17.03 39.21 -15.65
N ALA A 400 16.67 39.55 -14.41
CA ALA A 400 15.28 39.74 -14.02
C ALA A 400 14.59 40.87 -14.81
N ARG A 401 15.29 42.00 -14.99
CA ARG A 401 14.81 43.13 -15.81
C ARG A 401 14.61 42.75 -17.27
N GLU A 402 15.61 42.11 -17.87
CA GLU A 402 15.60 41.75 -19.29
C GLU A 402 14.43 40.83 -19.64
N HIS A 403 14.05 39.96 -18.70
CA HIS A 403 13.05 38.93 -18.92
C HIS A 403 11.73 39.15 -18.17
N GLY A 404 11.55 40.32 -17.55
CA GLY A 404 10.31 40.69 -16.87
C GLY A 404 9.97 39.80 -15.66
N LEU A 405 10.99 39.35 -14.92
CA LEU A 405 10.88 38.50 -13.72
C LEU A 405 10.98 39.30 -12.41
N GLU A 406 10.93 40.64 -12.51
CA GLU A 406 10.86 41.51 -11.33
C GLU A 406 9.54 41.25 -10.59
N LYS A 407 9.62 40.95 -9.30
CA LYS A 407 8.47 40.74 -8.41
C LYS A 407 8.22 41.96 -7.55
#